data_AF-A0A937TRI8-F1
#
_entry.id   AF-A0A937TRI8-F1
#
_cell.length_a   1.000
_cell.length_b   1.000
_cell.length_c   1.000
_cell.angle_alpha   90.00
_cell.angle_beta   90.00
_cell.angle_gamma   90.00
#
_symmetry.space_group_name_H-M   'P 1'
#
loop_
_entity.id
_entity.type
_entity.pdbx_description
1 polymer ?
#
loop_
_entity_poly.entity_id
_entity_poly.type
_entity_poly.pdbx_seq_one_letter_code
_entity_poly.pdbx_strand_id
1 'polypeptide(L)'
;EERDLISNPGPENWDQYGGWASGPQLEATGYFRVEKHEGKWWLVDPEGRLFWSHGICVVGGVQTTTITDREYMYSFLPPKDSPLGQFYEFTNTMRGYYKDYDSFEIYSYHQANMFRKYGQDWLEKDKEQTFRRMRSWGLNTCAGWSNRDYYEMRQAPYTVSVSTGGSRIIEGFGISEGRGFPDPFDPGFRQVLRETLAEEKGHSLGDPWCIGIFVDNELNWGWDGFSLTIGTLKSPATQPAKQEFINDLRTRYRTITSLNDEWGSDYSSFIALLEDTIPPDMKKAHGDLATFYGKIADAYLGVCCQEVKRVAPDQLYFGCRFWSVNLAVAEAASKYCDAVSFNRYYYTIDNFSLPGDIDMPLMFSEFHFGALDRGMLHPSLRQTKDQNHRAQIYIQFIQSALRNPNAIGTHWFQFRDQETTGRVGDGENYQLGFIDICDRPYEETIQACREIGYGMYEYRFANH
;
A
#
# COMPACT_ATOMS: atom_id res chain seq x y z
N GLU A 1 -29.54 1.04 -8.81
CA GLU A 1 -28.21 1.41 -9.34
C GLU A 1 -28.28 2.26 -10.60
N GLU A 2 -28.68 1.76 -11.77
CA GLU A 2 -28.64 2.54 -13.02
C GLU A 2 -29.32 3.93 -12.93
N ARG A 3 -30.51 3.98 -12.33
CA ARG A 3 -31.20 5.25 -12.07
C ARG A 3 -30.43 6.19 -11.15
N ASP A 4 -29.73 5.67 -10.14
CA ASP A 4 -28.91 6.46 -9.20
C ASP A 4 -27.70 7.08 -9.91
N LEU A 5 -27.02 6.30 -10.77
CA LEU A 5 -25.87 6.79 -11.54
C LEU A 5 -26.27 7.87 -12.57
N ILE A 6 -27.45 7.75 -13.18
CA ILE A 6 -27.99 8.79 -14.08
C ILE A 6 -28.29 10.08 -13.30
N SER A 7 -28.86 9.97 -12.09
CA SER A 7 -29.17 11.13 -11.26
C SER A 7 -27.93 11.77 -10.61
N ASN A 8 -26.81 11.05 -10.54
CA ASN A 8 -25.57 11.49 -9.92
C ASN A 8 -24.39 11.20 -10.86
N PRO A 9 -24.21 11.92 -11.98
CA PRO A 9 -23.19 11.61 -12.98
C PRO A 9 -21.74 11.82 -12.48
N GLY A 10 -21.56 12.64 -11.45
CA GLY A 10 -20.28 12.95 -10.81
C GLY A 10 -20.09 14.45 -10.58
N PRO A 11 -18.99 14.86 -9.93
CA PRO A 11 -18.65 16.28 -9.72
C PRO A 11 -18.40 17.06 -11.02
N GLU A 12 -19.11 18.16 -11.24
CA GLU A 12 -18.96 19.02 -12.44
C GLU A 12 -17.70 19.89 -12.43
N ASN A 13 -17.15 20.18 -11.25
CA ASN A 13 -16.01 21.06 -11.03
C ASN A 13 -14.64 20.33 -11.08
N TRP A 14 -14.60 19.15 -11.71
CA TRP A 14 -13.38 18.38 -11.88
C TRP A 14 -12.91 18.45 -13.33
N ASP A 15 -11.59 18.61 -13.54
CA ASP A 15 -10.98 18.46 -14.86
C ASP A 15 -10.86 16.98 -15.27
N GLN A 16 -10.15 16.72 -16.37
CA GLN A 16 -9.96 15.36 -16.89
C GLN A 16 -9.20 14.43 -15.94
N TYR A 17 -8.31 14.98 -15.10
CA TYR A 17 -7.57 14.23 -14.10
C TYR A 17 -8.30 14.20 -12.75
N GLY A 18 -9.46 14.84 -12.61
CA GLY A 18 -10.18 14.90 -11.34
C GLY A 18 -9.67 15.99 -10.39
N GLY A 19 -8.84 16.92 -10.87
CA GLY A 19 -8.37 18.11 -10.17
C GLY A 19 -9.45 19.20 -10.07
N TRP A 20 -9.25 20.17 -9.19
CA TRP A 20 -10.25 21.21 -8.91
C TRP A 20 -10.27 22.29 -10.00
N ALA A 21 -11.09 22.10 -11.02
CA ALA A 21 -11.16 22.96 -12.21
C ALA A 21 -11.54 24.41 -11.91
N SER A 22 -12.36 24.64 -10.87
CA SER A 22 -12.74 25.99 -10.40
C SER A 22 -11.79 26.56 -9.35
N GLY A 23 -10.82 25.77 -8.90
CA GLY A 23 -9.85 26.16 -7.87
C GLY A 23 -8.65 26.93 -8.40
N PRO A 24 -7.63 27.15 -7.55
CA PRO A 24 -6.36 27.74 -7.94
C PRO A 24 -5.70 27.00 -9.12
N GLN A 25 -5.05 27.78 -9.98
CA GLN A 25 -4.22 27.31 -11.08
C GLN A 25 -2.75 27.54 -10.73
N LEU A 26 -1.99 26.45 -10.66
CA LEU A 26 -0.54 26.46 -10.44
C LEU A 26 0.18 26.10 -11.75
N GLU A 27 1.51 25.96 -11.69
CA GLU A 27 2.30 25.52 -12.83
C GLU A 27 1.93 24.10 -13.27
N ALA A 28 1.60 23.96 -14.55
CA ALA A 28 1.31 22.70 -15.22
C ALA A 28 2.61 22.09 -15.77
N THR A 29 3.02 20.95 -15.24
CA THR A 29 4.26 20.25 -15.64
C THR A 29 4.00 19.06 -16.56
N GLY A 30 2.73 18.72 -16.81
CA GLY A 30 2.35 17.51 -17.53
C GLY A 30 2.40 16.24 -16.68
N TYR A 31 2.73 16.32 -15.39
CA TYR A 31 2.72 15.20 -14.45
C TYR A 31 2.19 15.63 -13.08
N PHE A 32 1.73 14.65 -12.30
CA PHE A 32 1.41 14.90 -10.90
C PHE A 32 2.66 15.31 -10.12
N ARG A 33 2.51 16.32 -9.27
CA ARG A 33 3.57 16.79 -8.37
C ARG A 33 3.00 17.17 -7.01
N VAL A 34 3.85 17.46 -6.04
CA VAL A 34 3.44 17.96 -4.72
C VAL A 34 3.82 19.43 -4.58
N GLU A 35 2.96 20.22 -3.96
CA GLU A 35 3.24 21.62 -3.64
C GLU A 35 2.54 22.03 -2.35
N LYS A 36 3.20 22.88 -1.54
CA LYS A 36 2.56 23.50 -0.38
C LYS A 36 1.85 24.78 -0.82
N HIS A 37 0.53 24.78 -0.75
CA HIS A 37 -0.34 25.92 -1.08
C HIS A 37 -1.13 26.36 0.15
N GLU A 38 -1.00 27.63 0.53
CA GLU A 38 -1.66 28.24 1.70
C GLU A 38 -1.50 27.43 3.00
N GLY A 39 -0.27 26.98 3.26
CA GLY A 39 0.08 26.28 4.50
C GLY A 39 -0.22 24.78 4.50
N LYS A 40 -0.83 24.25 3.42
CA LYS A 40 -1.15 22.83 3.28
C LYS A 40 -0.46 22.20 2.08
N TRP A 41 -0.03 20.96 2.22
CA TRP A 41 0.44 20.15 1.10
C TRP A 41 -0.72 19.73 0.20
N TRP A 42 -0.50 19.79 -1.10
CA TRP A 42 -1.44 19.34 -2.12
C TRP A 42 -0.71 18.48 -3.13
N LEU A 43 -1.45 17.59 -3.78
CA LEU A 43 -1.06 17.18 -5.13
C LEU A 43 -1.45 18.30 -6.09
N VAL A 44 -0.71 18.41 -7.18
CA VAL A 44 -1.04 19.25 -8.33
C VAL A 44 -1.07 18.32 -9.53
N ASP A 45 -2.15 18.35 -10.28
CA ASP A 45 -2.33 17.47 -11.43
C ASP A 45 -1.50 17.94 -12.65
N PRO A 46 -1.47 17.15 -13.74
CA PRO A 46 -0.73 17.50 -14.95
C PRO A 46 -1.09 18.86 -15.58
N GLU A 47 -2.31 19.35 -15.36
CA GLU A 47 -2.81 20.64 -15.87
C GLU A 47 -2.59 21.79 -14.88
N GLY A 48 -1.98 21.53 -13.72
CA GLY A 48 -1.68 22.54 -12.72
C GLY A 48 -2.83 22.83 -11.75
N ARG A 49 -3.88 21.99 -11.70
CA ARG A 49 -4.98 22.16 -10.73
C ARG A 49 -4.63 21.48 -9.41
N LEU A 50 -5.11 22.07 -8.31
CA LEU A 50 -5.04 21.42 -7.00
C LEU A 50 -5.79 20.09 -7.05
N PHE A 51 -5.14 19.05 -6.55
CA PHE A 51 -5.63 17.68 -6.55
C PHE A 51 -5.58 17.10 -5.13
N TRP A 52 -6.62 16.37 -4.77
CA TRP A 52 -6.70 15.54 -3.59
C TRP A 52 -7.01 14.12 -4.04
N SER A 53 -6.14 13.17 -3.72
CA SER A 53 -6.33 11.78 -4.15
C SER A 53 -7.36 11.10 -3.25
N HIS A 54 -8.63 11.11 -3.68
CA HIS A 54 -9.72 10.39 -3.05
C HIS A 54 -9.89 9.06 -3.78
N GLY A 55 -9.17 8.06 -3.29
CA GLY A 55 -8.97 6.80 -4.00
C GLY A 55 -9.57 5.59 -3.32
N ILE A 56 -9.62 4.50 -4.08
CA ILE A 56 -10.03 3.18 -3.60
C ILE A 56 -9.11 2.11 -4.17
N CYS A 57 -8.67 1.19 -3.31
CA CYS A 57 -7.74 0.12 -3.65
C CYS A 57 -8.46 -1.04 -4.33
N VAL A 58 -7.70 -1.87 -5.05
CA VAL A 58 -8.18 -3.15 -5.63
C VAL A 58 -9.33 -2.94 -6.63
N VAL A 59 -9.27 -1.85 -7.41
CA VAL A 59 -10.21 -1.63 -8.51
C VAL A 59 -10.02 -2.71 -9.57
N GLY A 60 -11.11 -3.39 -9.92
CA GLY A 60 -11.07 -4.53 -10.84
C GLY A 60 -10.43 -5.80 -10.29
N GLY A 61 -9.96 -5.80 -9.04
CA GLY A 61 -9.33 -6.97 -8.44
C GLY A 61 -10.29 -8.13 -8.25
N VAL A 62 -9.81 -9.34 -8.52
CA VAL A 62 -10.57 -10.58 -8.42
C VAL A 62 -10.37 -11.17 -7.03
N GLN A 63 -11.47 -11.43 -6.34
CA GLN A 63 -11.47 -12.17 -5.08
C GLN A 63 -11.79 -13.64 -5.34
N THR A 64 -11.08 -14.53 -4.65
CA THR A 64 -11.26 -15.97 -4.72
C THR A 64 -11.23 -16.57 -3.32
N THR A 65 -11.92 -17.69 -3.15
CA THR A 65 -11.94 -18.44 -1.90
C THR A 65 -11.55 -19.90 -2.12
N THR A 66 -10.96 -20.53 -1.10
CA THR A 66 -10.49 -21.92 -1.18
C THR A 66 -11.62 -22.93 -1.05
N ILE A 67 -11.72 -23.84 -2.00
CA ILE A 67 -12.72 -24.91 -2.05
C ILE A 67 -12.21 -26.21 -1.45
N THR A 68 -10.98 -26.62 -1.79
CA THR A 68 -10.39 -27.88 -1.31
C THR A 68 -10.44 -27.98 0.21
N ASP A 69 -10.91 -29.11 0.72
CA ASP A 69 -11.10 -29.40 2.16
C ASP A 69 -12.11 -28.49 2.87
N ARG A 70 -12.86 -27.68 2.13
CA ARG A 70 -13.89 -26.74 2.61
C ARG A 70 -15.21 -26.86 1.87
N GLU A 71 -15.39 -27.88 1.05
CA GLU A 71 -16.58 -28.09 0.21
C GLU A 71 -17.86 -28.07 1.05
N TYR A 72 -17.78 -28.58 2.28
CA TYR A 72 -18.88 -28.60 3.25
C TYR A 72 -19.39 -27.21 3.68
N MET A 73 -18.60 -26.15 3.46
CA MET A 73 -18.99 -24.77 3.77
C MET A 73 -19.91 -24.15 2.70
N TYR A 74 -19.94 -24.72 1.50
CA TYR A 74 -20.64 -24.15 0.35
C TYR A 74 -21.96 -24.88 0.11
N SER A 75 -23.08 -24.19 0.34
CA SER A 75 -24.42 -24.73 0.02
C SER A 75 -24.63 -24.93 -1.48
N PHE A 76 -23.85 -24.23 -2.32
CA PHE A 76 -23.86 -24.37 -3.76
C PHE A 76 -22.48 -24.11 -4.36
N LEU A 77 -21.99 -25.12 -5.09
CA LEU A 77 -20.84 -25.06 -5.98
C LEU A 77 -21.35 -25.36 -7.40
N PRO A 78 -21.10 -24.50 -8.41
CA PRO A 78 -21.60 -24.75 -9.76
C PRO A 78 -21.01 -26.02 -10.37
N PRO A 79 -21.76 -26.76 -11.20
CA PRO A 79 -21.18 -27.81 -12.01
C PRO A 79 -20.03 -27.27 -12.87
N LYS A 80 -18.89 -27.97 -12.90
CA LYS A 80 -17.68 -27.54 -13.62
C LYS A 80 -17.87 -27.46 -15.14
N ASP A 81 -18.85 -28.19 -15.68
CA ASP A 81 -19.25 -28.18 -17.09
C ASP A 81 -20.31 -27.12 -17.43
N SER A 82 -20.79 -26.35 -16.44
CA SER A 82 -21.69 -25.23 -16.66
C SER A 82 -20.94 -23.95 -17.07
N PRO A 83 -21.61 -22.92 -17.62
CA PRO A 83 -20.98 -21.62 -17.87
C PRO A 83 -20.35 -20.98 -16.63
N LEU A 84 -20.78 -21.32 -15.41
CA LEU A 84 -20.17 -20.81 -14.17
C LEU A 84 -18.93 -21.62 -13.75
N GLY A 85 -18.71 -22.81 -14.33
CA GLY A 85 -17.54 -23.63 -14.06
C GLY A 85 -16.22 -22.98 -14.49
N GLN A 86 -16.28 -21.95 -15.34
CA GLN A 86 -15.10 -21.20 -15.80
C GLN A 86 -14.39 -20.40 -14.69
N PHE A 87 -15.01 -20.22 -13.52
CA PHE A 87 -14.46 -19.45 -12.39
C PHE A 87 -13.82 -20.32 -11.30
N TYR A 88 -13.65 -21.62 -11.58
CA TYR A 88 -12.75 -22.48 -10.81
C TYR A 88 -11.31 -22.30 -11.29
N GLU A 89 -10.39 -22.19 -10.34
CA GLU A 89 -8.96 -22.15 -10.62
C GLU A 89 -8.21 -23.04 -9.62
N PHE A 90 -6.93 -23.30 -9.88
CA PHE A 90 -6.02 -23.94 -8.94
C PHE A 90 -4.89 -22.98 -8.61
N THR A 91 -4.48 -22.95 -7.35
CA THR A 91 -3.39 -22.10 -6.89
C THR A 91 -2.60 -22.79 -5.78
N ASN A 92 -1.53 -22.13 -5.31
CA ASN A 92 -0.77 -22.54 -4.14
C ASN A 92 -0.56 -21.34 -3.20
N THR A 93 -0.06 -21.60 -2.00
CA THR A 93 0.32 -20.54 -1.06
C THR A 93 1.46 -20.99 -0.18
N MET A 94 2.21 -20.03 0.38
CA MET A 94 3.26 -20.28 1.37
C MET A 94 2.76 -20.06 2.81
N ARG A 95 1.44 -19.88 3.00
CA ARG A 95 0.85 -19.42 4.26
C ARG A 95 -0.29 -20.33 4.73
N GLY A 96 -0.50 -20.35 6.04
CA GLY A 96 -1.67 -20.97 6.67
C GLY A 96 -1.76 -22.49 6.48
N TYR A 97 -2.99 -23.00 6.51
CA TYR A 97 -3.31 -24.44 6.42
C TYR A 97 -2.84 -25.08 5.12
N TYR A 98 -2.88 -24.35 4.00
CA TYR A 98 -2.55 -24.88 2.67
C TYR A 98 -1.09 -24.70 2.27
N LYS A 99 -0.20 -24.27 3.18
CA LYS A 99 1.22 -24.00 2.86
C LYS A 99 2.00 -25.22 2.35
N ASP A 100 1.54 -26.42 2.71
CA ASP A 100 2.18 -27.70 2.38
C ASP A 100 1.47 -28.40 1.21
N TYR A 101 0.50 -27.75 0.57
CA TYR A 101 -0.22 -28.27 -0.60
C TYR A 101 0.50 -27.82 -1.88
N ASP A 102 0.76 -28.76 -2.80
CA ASP A 102 1.33 -28.44 -4.12
C ASP A 102 0.39 -27.51 -4.92
N SER A 103 -0.91 -27.77 -4.83
CA SER A 103 -1.98 -26.89 -5.32
C SER A 103 -3.32 -27.26 -4.66
N PHE A 104 -4.25 -26.31 -4.66
CA PHE A 104 -5.62 -26.50 -4.19
C PHE A 104 -6.60 -25.70 -5.04
N GLU A 105 -7.85 -26.15 -5.09
CA GLU A 105 -8.93 -25.55 -5.87
C GLU A 105 -9.49 -24.32 -5.17
N ILE A 106 -9.73 -23.28 -5.96
CA ILE A 106 -10.32 -22.00 -5.55
C ILE A 106 -11.46 -21.63 -6.48
N TYR A 107 -12.34 -20.73 -6.05
CA TYR A 107 -13.46 -20.24 -6.86
C TYR A 107 -13.69 -18.74 -6.66
N SER A 108 -14.04 -18.02 -7.73
CA SER A 108 -14.48 -16.62 -7.66
C SER A 108 -16.00 -16.50 -7.75
N TYR A 109 -16.66 -16.27 -6.60
CA TYR A 109 -18.08 -15.95 -6.59
C TYR A 109 -18.36 -14.55 -7.13
N HIS A 110 -17.42 -13.61 -6.93
CA HIS A 110 -17.48 -12.28 -7.52
C HIS A 110 -17.61 -12.35 -9.05
N GLN A 111 -16.68 -12.99 -9.76
CA GLN A 111 -16.74 -13.08 -11.22
C GLN A 111 -17.99 -13.83 -11.69
N ALA A 112 -18.37 -14.90 -10.98
CA ALA A 112 -19.61 -15.62 -11.26
C ALA A 112 -20.86 -14.73 -11.12
N ASN A 113 -20.89 -13.82 -10.16
CA ASN A 113 -21.98 -12.86 -9.98
C ASN A 113 -21.97 -11.77 -11.06
N MET A 114 -20.79 -11.33 -11.51
CA MET A 114 -20.70 -10.42 -12.66
C MET A 114 -21.24 -11.09 -13.93
N PHE A 115 -20.86 -12.35 -14.18
CA PHE A 115 -21.38 -13.14 -15.30
C PHE A 115 -22.91 -13.29 -15.23
N ARG A 116 -23.46 -13.56 -14.04
CA ARG A 116 -24.93 -13.60 -13.84
C ARG A 116 -25.59 -12.26 -14.15
N LYS A 117 -24.97 -11.14 -13.78
CA LYS A 117 -25.52 -9.79 -13.97
C LYS A 117 -25.46 -9.31 -15.42
N TYR A 118 -24.37 -9.63 -16.12
CA TYR A 118 -24.02 -8.99 -17.39
C TYR A 118 -23.92 -9.91 -18.59
N GLY A 119 -23.94 -11.23 -18.37
CA GLY A 119 -23.83 -12.24 -19.42
C GLY A 119 -22.38 -12.45 -19.88
N GLN A 120 -22.21 -12.79 -21.16
CA GLN A 120 -20.90 -13.11 -21.73
C GLN A 120 -19.93 -11.93 -21.70
N ASP A 121 -20.41 -10.70 -21.89
CA ASP A 121 -19.60 -9.48 -21.93
C ASP A 121 -19.40 -8.86 -20.53
N TRP A 122 -19.41 -9.66 -19.48
CA TRP A 122 -19.43 -9.15 -18.11
C TRP A 122 -18.18 -8.35 -17.74
N LEU A 123 -17.01 -8.72 -18.27
CA LEU A 123 -15.76 -8.05 -17.91
C LEU A 123 -15.72 -6.62 -18.43
N GLU A 124 -16.10 -6.42 -19.70
CA GLU A 124 -16.16 -5.07 -20.30
C GLU A 124 -17.24 -4.22 -19.64
N LYS A 125 -18.42 -4.80 -19.33
CA LYS A 125 -19.47 -4.09 -18.59
C LYS A 125 -19.06 -3.77 -17.15
N ASP A 126 -18.28 -4.63 -16.49
CA ASP A 126 -17.76 -4.35 -15.14
C ASP A 126 -16.77 -3.18 -15.15
N LYS A 127 -15.87 -3.13 -16.15
CA LYS A 127 -14.94 -2.02 -16.34
C LYS A 127 -15.69 -0.70 -16.54
N GLU A 128 -16.62 -0.65 -17.49
CA GLU A 128 -17.47 0.53 -17.74
C GLU A 128 -18.24 0.96 -16.48
N GLN A 129 -18.90 0.00 -15.82
CA GLN A 129 -19.70 0.27 -14.63
C GLN A 129 -18.83 0.77 -13.47
N THR A 130 -17.64 0.22 -13.30
CA THR A 130 -16.69 0.60 -12.24
C THR A 130 -16.30 2.07 -12.34
N PHE A 131 -15.97 2.57 -13.54
CA PHE A 131 -15.62 3.98 -13.71
C PHE A 131 -16.82 4.91 -13.61
N ARG A 132 -18.01 4.48 -14.07
CA ARG A 132 -19.26 5.21 -13.82
C ARG A 132 -19.55 5.34 -12.33
N ARG A 133 -19.35 4.27 -11.56
CA ARG A 133 -19.47 4.25 -10.09
C ARG A 133 -18.47 5.19 -9.45
N MET A 134 -17.17 5.04 -9.73
CA MET A 134 -16.13 5.88 -9.13
C MET A 134 -16.43 7.36 -9.33
N ARG A 135 -16.74 7.77 -10.56
CA ARG A 135 -17.08 9.17 -10.87
C ARG A 135 -18.34 9.63 -10.15
N SER A 136 -19.42 8.83 -10.19
CA SER A 136 -20.71 9.12 -9.51
C SER A 136 -20.59 9.21 -7.98
N TRP A 137 -19.71 8.39 -7.40
CA TRP A 137 -19.50 8.32 -5.95
C TRP A 137 -18.53 9.39 -5.45
N GLY A 138 -17.91 10.15 -6.36
CA GLY A 138 -16.95 11.19 -5.99
C GLY A 138 -15.56 10.63 -5.65
N LEU A 139 -15.15 9.51 -6.25
CA LEU A 139 -13.78 9.00 -6.25
C LEU A 139 -13.05 9.45 -7.52
N ASN A 140 -11.79 9.84 -7.40
CA ASN A 140 -10.95 10.29 -8.52
C ASN A 140 -9.67 9.47 -8.71
N THR A 141 -9.42 8.44 -7.90
CA THR A 141 -8.16 7.68 -7.99
C THR A 141 -8.38 6.16 -7.95
N CYS A 142 -7.83 5.43 -8.90
CA CYS A 142 -7.58 3.99 -8.79
C CYS A 142 -6.32 3.79 -7.93
N ALA A 143 -6.50 3.43 -6.65
CA ALA A 143 -5.38 3.33 -5.72
C ALA A 143 -4.65 1.99 -5.84
N GLY A 144 -3.72 1.72 -4.92
CA GLY A 144 -2.88 0.52 -4.90
C GLY A 144 -3.65 -0.78 -5.14
N TRP A 145 -2.98 -1.74 -5.76
CA TRP A 145 -3.50 -3.07 -6.16
C TRP A 145 -4.66 -3.06 -7.17
N SER A 146 -4.95 -1.92 -7.80
CA SER A 146 -5.90 -1.90 -8.92
C SER A 146 -5.33 -2.64 -10.12
N ASN A 147 -6.18 -3.35 -10.85
CA ASN A 147 -5.79 -4.14 -12.01
C ASN A 147 -5.41 -3.24 -13.19
N ARG A 148 -4.35 -3.63 -13.91
CA ARG A 148 -3.79 -2.90 -15.05
C ARG A 148 -4.81 -2.58 -16.13
N ASP A 149 -5.59 -3.57 -16.55
CA ASP A 149 -6.62 -3.42 -17.57
C ASP A 149 -7.74 -2.42 -17.21
N TYR A 150 -7.84 -2.03 -15.93
CA TYR A 150 -8.78 -0.99 -15.50
C TYR A 150 -8.09 0.37 -15.55
N TYR A 151 -6.97 0.56 -14.87
CA TYR A 151 -6.34 1.89 -14.81
C TYR A 151 -5.79 2.37 -16.16
N GLU A 152 -5.44 1.46 -17.08
CA GLU A 152 -5.03 1.81 -18.45
C GLU A 152 -6.16 2.37 -19.32
N MET A 153 -7.42 2.25 -18.88
CA MET A 153 -8.54 2.92 -19.55
C MET A 153 -8.50 4.45 -19.41
N ARG A 154 -7.64 4.97 -18.51
CA ARG A 154 -7.43 6.42 -18.31
C ARG A 154 -8.73 7.18 -18.06
N GLN A 155 -9.60 6.59 -17.24
CA GLN A 155 -10.85 7.19 -16.80
C GLN A 155 -10.73 7.84 -15.41
N ALA A 156 -9.66 7.53 -14.68
CA ALA A 156 -9.25 8.15 -13.43
C ALA A 156 -7.73 8.02 -13.29
N PRO A 157 -7.03 9.00 -12.67
CA PRO A 157 -5.65 8.83 -12.26
C PRO A 157 -5.45 7.61 -11.37
N TYR A 158 -4.21 7.13 -11.30
CA TYR A 158 -3.92 5.91 -10.57
C TYR A 158 -2.54 5.91 -9.91
N THR A 159 -2.37 4.99 -8.96
CA THR A 159 -1.07 4.68 -8.35
C THR A 159 -0.71 3.22 -8.60
N VAL A 160 0.56 2.93 -8.82
CA VAL A 160 1.04 1.55 -8.97
C VAL A 160 1.91 1.13 -7.80
N SER A 161 1.91 -0.17 -7.51
CA SER A 161 2.77 -0.78 -6.52
C SER A 161 3.68 -1.77 -7.22
N VAL A 162 5.00 -1.58 -7.11
CA VAL A 162 5.99 -2.58 -7.52
C VAL A 162 6.55 -3.28 -6.29
N SER A 163 6.99 -4.53 -6.42
CA SER A 163 7.58 -5.29 -5.32
C SER A 163 9.03 -5.68 -5.59
N THR A 164 9.79 -5.76 -4.51
CA THR A 164 11.13 -6.36 -4.47
C THR A 164 11.09 -7.82 -3.97
N GLY A 165 9.91 -8.45 -3.95
CA GLY A 165 9.73 -9.87 -3.67
C GLY A 165 10.66 -10.73 -4.53
N GLY A 166 11.28 -11.73 -3.91
CA GLY A 166 12.35 -12.53 -4.54
C GLY A 166 13.77 -12.01 -4.28
N SER A 167 13.92 -10.78 -3.76
CA SER A 167 15.20 -10.31 -3.25
C SER A 167 15.67 -11.14 -2.05
N ARG A 168 16.98 -11.26 -1.89
CA ARG A 168 17.55 -11.81 -0.65
C ARG A 168 17.12 -10.95 0.53
N ILE A 169 16.63 -11.58 1.58
CA ILE A 169 16.23 -10.91 2.81
C ILE A 169 17.40 -10.88 3.82
N ILE A 170 17.30 -10.01 4.83
CA ILE A 170 18.15 -10.08 6.02
C ILE A 170 17.75 -11.35 6.81
N GLU A 171 18.50 -12.43 6.60
CA GLU A 171 18.09 -13.79 7.03
C GLU A 171 17.87 -13.89 8.54
N GLY A 172 18.77 -13.29 9.33
CA GLY A 172 18.70 -13.31 10.79
C GLY A 172 17.59 -12.45 11.38
N PHE A 173 16.94 -11.59 10.59
CA PHE A 173 15.72 -10.88 10.99
C PHE A 173 14.47 -11.76 10.82
N GLY A 174 14.51 -12.67 9.85
CA GLY A 174 13.45 -13.63 9.58
C GLY A 174 12.28 -13.07 8.78
N ILE A 175 11.19 -13.82 8.77
CA ILE A 175 9.95 -13.51 8.05
C ILE A 175 8.86 -13.22 9.08
N SER A 176 8.23 -12.06 8.98
CA SER A 176 7.10 -11.63 9.80
C SER A 176 5.90 -11.36 8.91
N GLU A 177 4.71 -11.84 9.29
CA GLU A 177 3.50 -11.70 8.47
C GLU A 177 3.73 -12.13 7.01
N GLY A 178 4.52 -13.19 6.84
CA GLY A 178 4.93 -13.78 5.56
C GLY A 178 5.72 -12.86 4.62
N ARG A 179 6.37 -11.81 5.13
CA ARG A 179 7.35 -10.98 4.41
C ARG A 179 8.66 -10.89 5.19
N GLY A 180 9.80 -11.03 4.50
CA GLY A 180 11.12 -10.71 5.06
C GLY A 180 11.54 -9.30 4.65
N PHE A 181 12.48 -8.71 5.39
CA PHE A 181 13.04 -7.40 5.03
C PHE A 181 14.15 -7.59 3.98
N PRO A 182 14.07 -6.98 2.78
CA PRO A 182 15.10 -7.14 1.75
C PRO A 182 16.45 -6.61 2.23
N ASP A 183 17.55 -7.27 1.90
CA ASP A 183 18.91 -6.78 2.16
C ASP A 183 19.26 -5.70 1.12
N PRO A 184 19.28 -4.40 1.47
CA PRO A 184 19.48 -3.34 0.49
C PRO A 184 20.94 -3.23 0.02
N PHE A 185 21.87 -3.94 0.68
CA PHE A 185 23.29 -4.00 0.30
C PHE A 185 23.59 -5.18 -0.63
N ASP A 186 22.65 -6.11 -0.79
CA ASP A 186 22.76 -7.18 -1.78
C ASP A 186 22.54 -6.59 -3.19
N PRO A 187 23.48 -6.77 -4.15
CA PRO A 187 23.30 -6.30 -5.52
C PRO A 187 22.03 -6.85 -6.20
N GLY A 188 21.57 -8.04 -5.79
CA GLY A 188 20.35 -8.66 -6.26
C GLY A 188 19.10 -7.85 -5.92
N PHE A 189 19.08 -7.10 -4.82
CA PHE A 189 17.96 -6.22 -4.48
C PHE A 189 17.70 -5.17 -5.57
N ARG A 190 18.76 -4.47 -5.99
CA ARG A 190 18.68 -3.48 -7.09
C ARG A 190 18.30 -4.13 -8.41
N GLN A 191 18.78 -5.36 -8.66
CA GLN A 191 18.44 -6.10 -9.87
C GLN A 191 16.94 -6.44 -9.92
N VAL A 192 16.39 -7.05 -8.86
CA VAL A 192 14.96 -7.39 -8.78
C VAL A 192 14.10 -6.14 -8.97
N LEU A 193 14.44 -5.04 -8.29
CA LEU A 193 13.69 -3.79 -8.47
C LEU A 193 13.71 -3.28 -9.92
N ARG A 194 14.84 -3.39 -10.62
CA ARG A 194 14.94 -3.01 -12.04
C ARG A 194 14.08 -3.89 -12.94
N GLU A 195 14.05 -5.19 -12.66
CA GLU A 195 13.24 -6.16 -13.40
C GLU A 195 11.75 -5.84 -13.22
N THR A 196 11.29 -5.66 -11.97
CA THR A 196 9.88 -5.28 -11.71
C THR A 196 9.51 -3.94 -12.33
N LEU A 197 10.37 -2.92 -12.26
CA LEU A 197 10.12 -1.64 -12.92
C LEU A 197 10.07 -1.77 -14.45
N ALA A 198 10.82 -2.69 -15.04
CA ALA A 198 10.79 -2.91 -16.48
C ALA A 198 9.44 -3.46 -16.97
N GLU A 199 8.68 -4.16 -16.12
CA GLU A 199 7.33 -4.66 -16.42
C GLU A 199 6.29 -3.54 -16.55
N GLU A 200 6.58 -2.36 -16.00
CA GLU A 200 5.74 -1.16 -16.09
C GLU A 200 6.11 -0.27 -17.29
N LYS A 201 7.17 -0.62 -18.05
CA LYS A 201 7.60 0.13 -19.22
C LYS A 201 6.57 0.00 -20.35
N GLY A 202 6.13 1.14 -20.89
CA GLY A 202 5.08 1.20 -21.92
C GLY A 202 3.67 1.13 -21.35
N HIS A 203 3.56 1.01 -20.02
CA HIS A 203 2.33 1.03 -19.26
C HIS A 203 2.34 2.29 -18.38
N SER A 204 2.67 2.15 -17.09
CA SER A 204 2.61 3.23 -16.11
C SER A 204 3.83 4.15 -16.08
N LEU A 205 5.00 3.68 -16.53
CA LEU A 205 6.20 4.53 -16.56
C LEU A 205 6.09 5.62 -17.63
N GLY A 206 6.10 6.87 -17.19
CA GLY A 206 5.94 8.05 -18.05
C GLY A 206 4.48 8.34 -18.47
N ASP A 207 3.49 7.64 -17.90
CA ASP A 207 2.08 7.96 -18.12
C ASP A 207 1.65 9.14 -17.22
N PRO A 208 1.16 10.27 -17.76
CA PRO A 208 0.70 11.41 -16.96
C PRO A 208 -0.50 11.08 -16.05
N TRP A 209 -1.24 9.99 -16.31
CA TRP A 209 -2.33 9.52 -15.45
C TRP A 209 -1.84 8.78 -14.20
N CYS A 210 -0.58 8.32 -14.19
CA CYS A 210 0.01 7.65 -13.05
C CYS A 210 0.58 8.69 -12.08
N ILE A 211 -0.12 8.88 -10.95
CA ILE A 211 0.24 9.82 -9.88
C ILE A 211 1.62 9.49 -9.31
N GLY A 212 1.90 8.21 -9.09
CA GLY A 212 3.18 7.78 -8.53
C GLY A 212 3.25 6.29 -8.19
N ILE A 213 4.42 5.91 -7.68
CA ILE A 213 4.86 4.53 -7.50
C ILE A 213 5.15 4.25 -6.03
N PHE A 214 4.53 3.21 -5.49
CA PHE A 214 4.93 2.57 -4.24
C PHE A 214 5.94 1.45 -4.54
N VAL A 215 6.95 1.29 -3.69
CA VAL A 215 7.86 0.13 -3.73
C VAL A 215 7.69 -0.66 -2.45
N ASP A 216 7.18 -1.89 -2.58
CA ASP A 216 6.73 -2.77 -1.51
C ASP A 216 5.57 -2.22 -0.67
N ASN A 217 5.21 -2.97 0.37
CA ASN A 217 4.11 -2.68 1.27
C ASN A 217 4.37 -3.22 2.68
N GLU A 218 4.28 -2.35 3.69
CA GLU A 218 4.31 -2.72 5.11
C GLU A 218 5.49 -3.63 5.49
N LEU A 219 6.70 -3.23 5.09
CA LEU A 219 7.91 -3.89 5.59
C LEU A 219 8.00 -3.73 7.11
N ASN A 220 8.49 -4.77 7.80
CA ASN A 220 8.71 -4.71 9.23
C ASN A 220 10.03 -3.97 9.53
N TRP A 221 9.91 -2.69 9.89
CA TRP A 221 11.05 -1.85 10.26
C TRP A 221 11.53 -2.05 11.70
N GLY A 222 10.74 -2.72 12.55
CA GLY A 222 10.98 -2.71 14.00
C GLY A 222 10.72 -1.34 14.65
N TRP A 223 10.54 -1.33 15.96
CA TRP A 223 10.14 -0.14 16.73
C TRP A 223 11.29 0.55 17.45
N ASP A 224 12.32 -0.22 17.75
CA ASP A 224 13.41 0.14 18.66
C ASP A 224 14.55 0.91 17.97
N GLY A 225 14.51 1.01 16.64
CA GLY A 225 15.55 1.67 15.85
C GLY A 225 16.86 0.88 15.76
N PHE A 226 16.85 -0.42 16.04
CA PHE A 226 18.04 -1.27 15.88
C PHE A 226 17.76 -2.75 15.59
N SER A 227 16.51 -3.20 15.64
CA SER A 227 16.11 -4.60 15.42
C SER A 227 16.58 -5.17 14.07
N LEU A 228 16.55 -4.37 12.98
CA LEU A 228 17.09 -4.80 11.68
C LEU A 228 18.61 -5.05 11.76
N THR A 229 19.36 -4.21 12.47
CA THR A 229 20.82 -4.41 12.67
C THR A 229 21.11 -5.68 13.49
N ILE A 230 20.28 -5.98 14.49
CA ILE A 230 20.37 -7.25 15.22
C ILE A 230 20.13 -8.43 14.29
N GLY A 231 19.11 -8.34 13.41
CA GLY A 231 18.88 -9.34 12.38
C GLY A 231 20.08 -9.51 11.45
N THR A 232 20.72 -8.41 11.05
CA THR A 232 21.95 -8.41 10.26
C THR A 232 23.10 -9.15 10.96
N LEU A 233 23.32 -8.92 12.26
CA LEU A 233 24.35 -9.63 13.02
C LEU A 233 24.08 -11.14 13.13
N LYS A 234 22.81 -11.53 13.28
CA LYS A 234 22.38 -12.95 13.30
C LYS A 234 22.50 -13.64 11.94
N SER A 235 22.68 -12.89 10.86
CA SER A 235 22.75 -13.45 9.51
C SER A 235 24.10 -14.13 9.25
N PRO A 236 24.21 -15.00 8.23
CA PRO A 236 25.49 -15.64 7.88
C PRO A 236 26.57 -14.62 7.48
N ALA A 237 27.85 -14.99 7.62
CA ALA A 237 29.01 -14.18 7.20
C ALA A 237 28.98 -13.77 5.71
N THR A 238 28.24 -14.51 4.89
CA THR A 238 28.03 -14.24 3.45
C THR A 238 26.95 -13.20 3.16
N GLN A 239 26.24 -12.70 4.17
CA GLN A 239 25.16 -11.72 4.00
C GLN A 239 25.78 -10.33 3.71
N PRO A 240 25.44 -9.66 2.59
CA PRO A 240 25.96 -8.34 2.26
C PRO A 240 25.75 -7.27 3.34
N ALA A 241 24.54 -7.18 3.92
CA ALA A 241 24.30 -6.27 5.05
C ALA A 241 25.26 -6.49 6.22
N LYS A 242 25.59 -7.76 6.53
CA LYS A 242 26.50 -8.08 7.63
C LYS A 242 27.92 -7.66 7.31
N GLN A 243 28.38 -7.96 6.09
CA GLN A 243 29.70 -7.53 5.63
C GLN A 243 29.83 -6.01 5.67
N GLU A 244 28.79 -5.28 5.25
CA GLU A 244 28.77 -3.81 5.32
C GLU A 244 28.85 -3.30 6.76
N PHE A 245 28.09 -3.90 7.69
CA PHE A 245 28.16 -3.49 9.10
C PHE A 245 29.53 -3.74 9.71
N ILE A 246 30.13 -4.91 9.46
CA ILE A 246 31.47 -5.22 9.96
C ILE A 246 32.53 -4.29 9.35
N ASN A 247 32.36 -3.85 8.10
CA ASN A 247 33.23 -2.86 7.47
C ASN A 247 33.11 -1.48 8.12
N ASP A 248 31.91 -1.03 8.46
CA ASP A 248 31.70 0.22 9.21
C ASP A 248 32.39 0.17 10.57
N LEU A 249 32.20 -0.94 11.32
CA LEU A 249 32.83 -1.15 12.62
C LEU A 249 34.36 -1.18 12.51
N ARG A 250 34.91 -1.86 11.50
CA ARG A 250 36.35 -1.88 11.24
C ARG A 250 36.89 -0.49 10.92
N THR A 251 36.13 0.30 10.16
CA THR A 251 36.50 1.68 9.80
C THR A 251 36.49 2.59 11.02
N ARG A 252 35.48 2.44 11.89
CA ARG A 252 35.31 3.25 13.10
C ARG A 252 36.34 2.91 14.18
N TYR A 253 36.46 1.65 14.54
CA TYR A 253 37.27 1.22 15.70
C TYR A 253 38.73 0.92 15.35
N ARG A 254 39.04 0.66 14.07
CA ARG A 254 40.37 0.28 13.53
C ARG A 254 40.93 -1.05 14.05
N THR A 255 40.77 -1.35 15.34
CA THR A 255 41.22 -2.58 15.99
C THR A 255 40.05 -3.29 16.67
N ILE A 256 40.10 -4.61 16.75
CA ILE A 256 39.05 -5.39 17.43
C ILE A 256 39.04 -5.11 18.94
N THR A 257 40.19 -4.81 19.55
CA THR A 257 40.30 -4.45 20.97
C THR A 257 39.49 -3.20 21.28
N SER A 258 39.58 -2.15 20.46
CA SER A 258 38.79 -0.93 20.68
C SER A 258 37.27 -1.16 20.57
N LEU A 259 36.83 -2.08 19.71
CA LEU A 259 35.43 -2.48 19.64
C LEU A 259 35.03 -3.31 20.88
N ASN A 260 35.88 -4.26 21.28
CA ASN A 260 35.65 -5.09 22.46
C ASN A 260 35.51 -4.27 23.74
N ASP A 261 36.32 -3.21 23.89
CA ASP A 261 36.25 -2.28 25.01
C ASP A 261 34.89 -1.56 25.05
N GLU A 262 34.40 -1.07 23.91
CA GLU A 262 33.10 -0.38 23.80
C GLU A 262 31.94 -1.36 24.04
N TRP A 263 31.92 -2.49 23.32
CA TRP A 263 30.83 -3.45 23.35
C TRP A 263 30.85 -4.35 24.58
N GLY A 264 31.94 -4.34 25.35
CA GLY A 264 32.17 -5.26 26.46
C GLY A 264 32.18 -6.72 25.99
N SER A 265 32.85 -6.99 24.88
CA SER A 265 32.97 -8.31 24.23
C SER A 265 34.43 -8.75 24.17
N ASP A 266 34.69 -9.95 23.64
CA ASP A 266 36.02 -10.58 23.63
C ASP A 266 36.36 -11.22 22.27
N TYR A 267 35.85 -10.65 21.17
CA TYR A 267 36.13 -11.16 19.82
C TYR A 267 37.63 -11.13 19.51
N SER A 268 38.15 -12.22 18.95
CA SER A 268 39.58 -12.35 18.61
C SER A 268 39.99 -11.54 17.37
N SER A 269 39.03 -11.25 16.49
CA SER A 269 39.23 -10.45 15.27
C SER A 269 37.89 -9.98 14.70
N PHE A 270 37.91 -9.04 13.75
CA PHE A 270 36.71 -8.69 12.98
C PHE A 270 36.18 -9.85 12.12
N ILE A 271 37.03 -10.84 11.78
CA ILE A 271 36.58 -12.05 11.07
C ILE A 271 35.77 -12.93 12.02
N ALA A 272 36.22 -13.09 13.27
CA ALA A 272 35.46 -13.82 14.28
C ALA A 272 34.09 -13.18 14.55
N LEU A 273 34.03 -11.84 14.64
CA LEU A 273 32.75 -11.12 14.75
C LEU A 273 31.86 -11.29 13.50
N LEU A 274 32.43 -11.34 12.30
CA LEU A 274 31.68 -11.59 11.06
C LEU A 274 31.08 -13.00 11.03
N GLU A 275 31.78 -13.98 11.58
CA GLU A 275 31.34 -15.39 11.65
C GLU A 275 30.31 -15.61 12.76
N ASP A 276 30.37 -14.84 13.86
CA ASP A 276 29.45 -14.99 14.98
C ASP A 276 28.03 -14.53 14.65
N THR A 277 27.04 -15.29 15.08
CA THR A 277 25.60 -14.99 14.92
C THR A 277 24.92 -14.67 16.25
N ILE A 278 25.67 -14.65 17.35
CA ILE A 278 25.17 -14.26 18.68
C ILE A 278 25.23 -12.73 18.79
N PRO A 279 24.10 -12.05 19.04
CA PRO A 279 24.11 -10.60 19.25
C PRO A 279 24.96 -10.18 20.46
N PRO A 280 25.64 -9.02 20.40
CA PRO A 280 26.40 -8.47 21.52
C PRO A 280 25.47 -7.96 22.63
N ASP A 281 26.04 -7.44 23.71
CA ASP A 281 25.29 -6.64 24.69
C ASP A 281 24.68 -5.41 23.98
N MET A 282 23.38 -5.46 23.77
CA MET A 282 22.63 -4.45 23.02
C MET A 282 22.66 -3.07 23.68
N LYS A 283 22.88 -2.97 24.99
CA LYS A 283 22.99 -1.68 25.68
C LYS A 283 24.31 -1.00 25.36
N LYS A 284 25.40 -1.77 25.39
CA LYS A 284 26.74 -1.27 25.08
C LYS A 284 26.91 -0.98 23.59
N ALA A 285 26.41 -1.87 22.74
CA ALA A 285 26.48 -1.72 21.29
C ALA A 285 25.43 -0.75 20.70
N HIS A 286 24.51 -0.21 21.51
CA HIS A 286 23.33 0.51 21.03
C HIS A 286 23.63 1.60 20.00
N GLY A 287 24.65 2.43 20.23
CA GLY A 287 25.00 3.53 19.33
C GLY A 287 25.36 3.06 17.93
N ASP A 288 26.13 1.98 17.81
CA ASP A 288 26.49 1.39 16.51
C ASP A 288 25.31 0.70 15.86
N LEU A 289 24.52 -0.02 16.65
CA LEU A 289 23.33 -0.71 16.17
C LEU A 289 22.32 0.26 15.57
N ALA A 290 22.06 1.37 16.26
CA ALA A 290 21.17 2.44 15.82
C ALA A 290 21.72 3.20 14.61
N THR A 291 23.04 3.43 14.57
CA THR A 291 23.70 4.08 13.42
C THR A 291 23.54 3.22 12.16
N PHE A 292 23.81 1.93 12.24
CA PHE A 292 23.68 1.03 11.10
C PHE A 292 22.22 0.81 10.70
N TYR A 293 21.28 0.86 11.65
CA TYR A 293 19.85 0.83 11.37
C TYR A 293 19.42 2.00 10.48
N GLY A 294 19.89 3.22 10.80
CA GLY A 294 19.69 4.39 9.95
C GLY A 294 20.28 4.18 8.54
N LYS A 295 21.46 3.56 8.46
CA LYS A 295 22.10 3.21 7.19
C LYS A 295 21.30 2.18 6.37
N ILE A 296 20.64 1.20 7.00
CA ILE A 296 19.72 0.27 6.33
C ILE A 296 18.55 1.05 5.72
N ALA A 297 17.95 1.98 6.48
CA ALA A 297 16.83 2.80 6.01
C ALA A 297 17.24 3.71 4.85
N ASP A 298 18.39 4.40 4.96
CA ASP A 298 18.95 5.22 3.89
C ASP A 298 19.25 4.37 2.63
N ALA A 299 19.82 3.18 2.79
CA ALA A 299 20.14 2.30 1.67
C ALA A 299 18.89 1.80 0.95
N TYR A 300 17.89 1.29 1.68
CA TYR A 300 16.65 0.80 1.08
C TYR A 300 15.90 1.91 0.33
N LEU A 301 15.59 3.03 1.01
CA LEU A 301 14.81 4.12 0.41
C LEU A 301 15.60 4.84 -0.68
N GLY A 302 16.92 4.98 -0.52
CA GLY A 302 17.80 5.59 -1.50
C GLY A 302 17.91 4.78 -2.79
N VAL A 303 18.09 3.45 -2.71
CA VAL A 303 18.11 2.58 -3.91
C VAL A 303 16.77 2.61 -4.62
N CYS A 304 15.65 2.52 -3.88
CA CYS A 304 14.31 2.58 -4.44
C CYS A 304 14.06 3.89 -5.20
N CYS A 305 14.33 5.03 -4.56
CA CYS A 305 14.20 6.35 -5.17
C CYS A 305 15.07 6.48 -6.43
N GLN A 306 16.35 6.09 -6.35
CA GLN A 306 17.27 6.15 -7.50
C GLN A 306 16.74 5.38 -8.71
N GLU A 307 16.29 4.13 -8.51
CA GLU A 307 15.83 3.30 -9.63
C GLU A 307 14.48 3.76 -10.19
N VAL A 308 13.55 4.21 -9.33
CA VAL A 308 12.29 4.83 -9.78
C VAL A 308 12.58 6.09 -10.60
N LYS A 309 13.34 7.05 -10.06
CA LYS A 309 13.64 8.32 -10.75
C LYS A 309 14.51 8.14 -12.00
N ARG A 310 15.27 7.05 -12.11
CA ARG A 310 16.03 6.71 -13.32
C ARG A 310 15.11 6.41 -14.52
N VAL A 311 13.97 5.76 -14.29
CA VAL A 311 13.05 5.33 -15.36
C VAL A 311 11.79 6.18 -15.47
N ALA A 312 11.45 6.90 -14.41
CA ALA A 312 10.28 7.77 -14.29
C ALA A 312 10.63 9.04 -13.49
N PRO A 313 11.45 9.95 -14.04
CA PRO A 313 11.95 11.11 -13.31
C PRO A 313 10.85 12.07 -12.84
N ASP A 314 9.77 12.18 -13.61
CA ASP A 314 8.66 13.10 -13.34
C ASP A 314 7.53 12.50 -12.48
N GLN A 315 7.58 11.20 -12.18
CA GLN A 315 6.55 10.54 -11.35
C GLN A 315 6.94 10.52 -9.88
N LEU A 316 5.94 10.59 -9.00
CA LEU A 316 6.16 10.61 -7.55
C LEU A 316 6.59 9.24 -7.03
N TYR A 317 7.59 9.21 -6.15
CA TYR A 317 7.96 8.06 -5.35
C TYR A 317 7.38 8.19 -3.94
N PHE A 318 6.53 7.22 -3.56
CA PHE A 318 5.75 7.28 -2.33
C PHE A 318 6.35 6.49 -1.15
N GLY A 319 7.52 5.87 -1.31
CA GLY A 319 8.05 4.96 -0.30
C GLY A 319 7.39 3.58 -0.35
N CYS A 320 7.23 2.95 0.83
CA CYS A 320 6.85 1.54 0.98
C CYS A 320 5.59 1.29 1.82
N ARG A 321 4.66 2.25 1.85
CA ARG A 321 3.34 2.14 2.49
C ARG A 321 3.49 1.70 3.94
N PHE A 322 4.09 2.58 4.73
CA PHE A 322 4.49 2.27 6.11
C PHE A 322 3.25 1.99 6.97
N TRP A 323 3.29 0.92 7.77
CA TRP A 323 2.39 0.85 8.94
C TRP A 323 2.89 1.77 10.06
N SER A 324 4.19 2.08 10.12
CA SER A 324 4.77 3.04 11.06
C SER A 324 6.19 3.41 10.67
N VAL A 325 6.66 4.50 11.27
CA VAL A 325 8.05 4.93 11.17
C VAL A 325 8.55 5.36 12.55
N ASN A 326 9.82 5.08 12.84
CA ASN A 326 10.57 5.77 13.89
C ASN A 326 11.35 6.94 13.27
N LEU A 327 12.06 7.72 14.10
CA LEU A 327 12.75 8.93 13.63
C LEU A 327 13.75 8.64 12.50
N ALA A 328 14.60 7.61 12.65
CA ALA A 328 15.60 7.28 11.63
C ALA A 328 14.99 6.91 10.27
N VAL A 329 13.88 6.16 10.26
CA VAL A 329 13.16 5.83 9.01
C VAL A 329 12.47 7.06 8.44
N ALA A 330 11.90 7.92 9.27
CA ALA A 330 11.27 9.16 8.84
C ALA A 330 12.29 10.14 8.22
N GLU A 331 13.47 10.28 8.83
CA GLU A 331 14.58 11.06 8.30
C GLU A 331 15.05 10.52 6.95
N ALA A 332 15.23 9.20 6.82
CA ALA A 332 15.56 8.59 5.53
C ALA A 332 14.45 8.84 4.48
N ALA A 333 13.18 8.65 4.85
CA ALA A 333 12.05 8.92 3.97
C ALA A 333 12.00 10.38 3.49
N SER A 334 12.31 11.35 4.37
CA SER A 334 12.35 12.77 3.98
C SER A 334 13.46 13.12 2.98
N LYS A 335 14.51 12.30 2.86
CA LYS A 335 15.58 12.52 1.88
C LYS A 335 15.21 12.01 0.49
N TYR A 336 14.34 11.01 0.41
CA TYR A 336 14.18 10.20 -0.80
C TYR A 336 12.76 10.15 -1.36
N CYS A 337 11.73 10.19 -0.53
CA CYS A 337 10.35 10.14 -0.99
C CYS A 337 9.88 11.53 -1.42
N ASP A 338 9.10 11.62 -2.51
CA ASP A 338 8.41 12.87 -2.83
C ASP A 338 7.22 13.10 -1.89
N ALA A 339 6.58 12.02 -1.44
CA ALA A 339 5.61 12.00 -0.33
C ALA A 339 5.70 10.68 0.42
N VAL A 340 5.42 10.69 1.73
CA VAL A 340 5.54 9.48 2.56
C VAL A 340 4.18 8.80 2.66
N SER A 341 4.11 7.52 2.24
CA SER A 341 2.87 6.75 2.28
C SER A 341 2.66 5.96 3.56
N PHE A 342 1.41 5.89 4.02
CA PHE A 342 1.04 5.15 5.22
C PHE A 342 -0.25 4.36 5.05
N ASN A 343 -0.23 3.11 5.52
CA ASN A 343 -1.45 2.36 5.80
C ASN A 343 -1.91 2.69 7.23
N ARG A 344 -3.07 3.33 7.37
CA ARG A 344 -3.60 3.85 8.65
C ARG A 344 -5.04 3.48 8.88
N TYR A 345 -5.24 2.34 9.51
CA TYR A 345 -6.53 1.94 10.06
C TYR A 345 -6.78 2.66 11.39
N TYR A 346 -7.01 3.98 11.36
CA TYR A 346 -7.43 4.79 12.52
C TYR A 346 -8.83 5.36 12.28
N TYR A 347 -9.47 5.87 13.34
CA TYR A 347 -10.76 6.58 13.20
C TYR A 347 -10.56 8.05 12.78
N THR A 348 -9.40 8.65 13.06
CA THR A 348 -9.02 10.00 12.64
C THR A 348 -7.51 10.09 12.42
N ILE A 349 -7.08 11.07 11.60
CA ILE A 349 -5.67 11.38 11.33
C ILE A 349 -5.37 12.90 11.37
N ASP A 350 -6.24 13.69 12.01
CA ASP A 350 -6.11 15.17 12.08
C ASP A 350 -4.73 15.61 12.61
N ASN A 351 -4.24 14.91 13.65
CA ASN A 351 -2.98 15.19 14.31
C ASN A 351 -1.84 14.22 13.90
N PHE A 352 -2.01 13.49 12.79
CA PHE A 352 -0.96 12.59 12.31
C PHE A 352 0.17 13.40 11.66
N SER A 353 1.39 13.23 12.13
CA SER A 353 2.58 13.84 11.56
C SER A 353 3.76 12.85 11.62
N LEU A 354 4.82 13.16 10.86
CA LEU A 354 6.09 12.47 11.00
C LEU A 354 6.79 12.90 12.30
N PRO A 355 7.58 12.02 12.94
CA PRO A 355 8.40 12.41 14.08
C PRO A 355 9.49 13.41 13.66
N GLY A 356 10.02 14.16 14.64
CA GLY A 356 11.16 15.07 14.42
C GLY A 356 10.82 16.36 13.66
N ASP A 357 9.57 16.82 13.73
CA ASP A 357 9.07 18.03 13.04
C ASP A 357 9.30 18.02 11.52
N ILE A 358 9.35 16.82 10.92
CA ILE A 358 9.51 16.64 9.48
C ILE A 358 8.21 17.04 8.76
N ASP A 359 8.26 18.15 8.04
CA ASP A 359 7.15 18.68 7.24
C ASP A 359 7.21 18.15 5.80
N MET A 360 6.51 17.03 5.55
CA MET A 360 6.43 16.38 4.23
C MET A 360 4.97 16.09 3.85
N PRO A 361 4.64 15.99 2.55
CA PRO A 361 3.35 15.49 2.11
C PRO A 361 3.16 14.00 2.46
N LEU A 362 1.94 13.64 2.86
CA LEU A 362 1.57 12.32 3.36
C LEU A 362 0.43 11.70 2.56
N MET A 363 0.66 10.52 2.01
CA MET A 363 -0.36 9.73 1.30
C MET A 363 -0.90 8.64 2.21
N PHE A 364 -2.17 8.71 2.61
CA PHE A 364 -2.78 7.66 3.42
C PHE A 364 -3.31 6.57 2.50
N SER A 365 -2.47 5.57 2.27
CA SER A 365 -2.63 4.61 1.19
C SER A 365 -3.54 3.42 1.52
N GLU A 366 -3.96 3.28 2.78
CA GLU A 366 -5.08 2.41 3.20
C GLU A 366 -5.74 2.93 4.47
N PHE A 367 -7.07 2.80 4.50
CA PHE A 367 -7.89 2.78 5.70
C PHE A 367 -9.20 2.06 5.38
N HIS A 368 -9.92 1.57 6.39
CA HIS A 368 -11.27 1.03 6.21
C HIS A 368 -12.02 0.92 7.53
N PHE A 369 -13.32 0.70 7.40
CA PHE A 369 -14.24 0.39 8.48
C PHE A 369 -15.19 -0.72 8.02
N GLY A 370 -15.71 -1.50 8.95
CA GLY A 370 -16.65 -2.57 8.60
C GLY A 370 -17.62 -2.90 9.73
N ALA A 371 -18.78 -3.44 9.36
CA ALA A 371 -19.83 -3.82 10.29
C ALA A 371 -20.42 -5.21 9.95
N LEU A 372 -21.13 -5.79 10.92
CA LEU A 372 -21.62 -7.17 10.84
C LEU A 372 -23.13 -7.28 10.60
N ASP A 373 -23.82 -6.15 10.40
CA ASP A 373 -25.28 -6.07 10.22
C ASP A 373 -25.76 -6.56 8.84
N ARG A 374 -24.85 -7.08 8.01
CA ARG A 374 -25.08 -7.55 6.63
C ARG A 374 -24.55 -8.97 6.34
N GLY A 375 -24.25 -9.74 7.39
CA GLY A 375 -24.05 -11.21 7.27
C GLY A 375 -22.61 -11.68 7.06
N MET A 376 -21.63 -10.77 7.04
CA MET A 376 -20.21 -11.12 7.09
C MET A 376 -19.82 -11.63 8.48
N LEU A 377 -18.72 -12.36 8.57
CA LEU A 377 -18.23 -12.98 9.81
C LEU A 377 -17.14 -12.16 10.52
N HIS A 378 -16.53 -11.20 9.81
CA HIS A 378 -15.52 -10.33 10.36
C HIS A 378 -15.75 -8.89 9.86
N PRO A 379 -15.75 -7.88 10.75
CA PRO A 379 -16.11 -6.52 10.36
C PRO A 379 -15.02 -5.91 9.47
N SER A 380 -13.82 -5.75 10.02
CA SER A 380 -12.58 -5.32 9.37
C SER A 380 -11.54 -5.10 10.50
N LEU A 381 -10.43 -4.41 10.24
CA LEU A 381 -9.50 -3.96 11.28
C LEU A 381 -10.08 -2.85 12.19
N ARG A 382 -11.17 -2.20 11.75
CA ARG A 382 -11.91 -1.19 12.52
C ARG A 382 -13.40 -1.41 12.44
N GLN A 383 -13.93 -1.99 13.50
CA GLN A 383 -15.35 -2.29 13.60
C GLN A 383 -16.18 -1.01 13.79
N THR A 384 -17.30 -0.94 13.08
CA THR A 384 -18.42 -0.03 13.34
C THR A 384 -19.64 -0.84 13.73
N LYS A 385 -20.70 -0.13 14.15
CA LYS A 385 -21.89 -0.74 14.74
C LYS A 385 -22.77 -1.38 13.67
N ASP A 386 -22.98 -0.63 12.59
CA ASP A 386 -23.86 -0.93 11.47
C ASP A 386 -23.39 -0.12 10.24
N GLN A 387 -24.01 -0.31 9.07
CA GLN A 387 -23.63 0.41 7.85
C GLN A 387 -23.81 1.94 7.96
N ASN A 388 -24.76 2.42 8.76
CA ASN A 388 -24.95 3.87 9.00
C ASN A 388 -23.77 4.43 9.82
N HIS A 389 -23.35 3.74 10.87
CA HIS A 389 -22.16 4.12 11.63
C HIS A 389 -20.90 4.02 10.76
N ARG A 390 -20.81 3.03 9.86
CA ARG A 390 -19.71 2.93 8.87
C ARG A 390 -19.62 4.19 8.00
N ALA A 391 -20.75 4.66 7.48
CA ALA A 391 -20.84 5.88 6.69
C ALA A 391 -20.45 7.14 7.48
N GLN A 392 -20.91 7.26 8.73
CA GLN A 392 -20.55 8.39 9.60
C GLN A 392 -19.04 8.44 9.88
N ILE A 393 -18.44 7.29 10.17
CA ILE A 393 -17.00 7.20 10.44
C ILE A 393 -16.17 7.44 9.18
N TYR A 394 -16.67 7.04 8.01
CA TYR A 394 -16.05 7.41 6.72
C TYR A 394 -15.92 8.93 6.57
N ILE A 395 -17.03 9.67 6.74
CA ILE A 395 -17.05 11.14 6.67
C ILE A 395 -16.07 11.73 7.69
N GLN A 396 -16.13 11.27 8.94
CA GLN A 396 -15.25 11.75 10.01
C GLN A 396 -13.77 11.56 9.68
N PHE A 397 -13.40 10.38 9.18
CA PHE A 397 -12.03 10.08 8.82
C PHE A 397 -11.54 10.98 7.68
N ILE A 398 -12.29 11.08 6.57
CA ILE A 398 -11.87 11.90 5.43
C ILE A 398 -11.80 13.37 5.81
N GLN A 399 -12.77 13.90 6.56
CA GLN A 399 -12.71 15.29 7.03
C GLN A 399 -11.48 15.55 7.91
N SER A 400 -11.09 14.58 8.75
CA SER A 400 -9.84 14.70 9.53
C SER A 400 -8.59 14.72 8.63
N ALA A 401 -8.61 13.96 7.53
CA ALA A 401 -7.55 13.99 6.53
C ALA A 401 -7.51 15.34 5.79
N LEU A 402 -8.66 15.87 5.38
CA LEU A 402 -8.77 17.14 4.65
C LEU A 402 -8.33 18.33 5.52
N ARG A 403 -8.45 18.25 6.85
CA ARG A 403 -7.92 19.26 7.78
C ARG A 403 -6.42 19.10 8.03
N ASN A 404 -5.89 17.88 8.04
CA ASN A 404 -4.46 17.66 8.23
C ASN A 404 -3.64 18.37 7.12
N PRO A 405 -2.69 19.26 7.48
CA PRO A 405 -1.94 20.06 6.52
C PRO A 405 -0.92 19.26 5.73
N ASN A 406 -0.51 18.08 6.20
CA ASN A 406 0.43 17.20 5.54
C ASN A 406 -0.25 16.17 4.63
N ALA A 407 -1.49 15.81 4.90
CA ALA A 407 -2.21 14.85 4.07
C ALA A 407 -2.43 15.38 2.64
N ILE A 408 -2.22 14.54 1.63
CA ILE A 408 -2.47 14.85 0.20
C ILE A 408 -3.48 13.90 -0.48
N GLY A 409 -3.94 12.90 0.26
CA GLY A 409 -4.86 11.89 -0.25
C GLY A 409 -5.13 10.78 0.74
N THR A 410 -6.20 10.04 0.48
CA THR A 410 -6.67 8.89 1.26
C THR A 410 -7.21 7.83 0.33
N HIS A 411 -6.77 6.60 0.51
CA HIS A 411 -7.18 5.45 -0.28
C HIS A 411 -7.91 4.43 0.60
N TRP A 412 -9.17 4.15 0.28
CA TRP A 412 -9.96 3.14 0.98
C TRP A 412 -9.51 1.73 0.56
N PHE A 413 -9.28 0.85 1.53
CA PHE A 413 -9.04 -0.57 1.28
C PHE A 413 -10.32 -1.37 1.59
N GLN A 414 -11.10 -1.83 0.63
CA GLN A 414 -10.88 -1.90 -0.81
C GLN A 414 -12.21 -1.83 -1.56
N PHE A 415 -12.20 -1.92 -2.89
CA PHE A 415 -13.39 -1.77 -3.73
C PHE A 415 -14.55 -2.73 -3.36
N ARG A 416 -14.24 -4.01 -3.12
CA ARG A 416 -15.24 -5.06 -2.83
C ARG A 416 -15.01 -5.69 -1.47
N ASP A 417 -16.07 -6.22 -0.88
CA ASP A 417 -15.94 -7.12 0.26
C ASP A 417 -15.06 -8.31 -0.10
N GLN A 418 -14.41 -8.85 0.92
CA GLN A 418 -13.69 -10.10 0.77
C GLN A 418 -14.65 -11.29 0.82
N GLU A 419 -14.17 -12.44 0.35
CA GLU A 419 -14.91 -13.68 0.41
C GLU A 419 -15.23 -14.05 1.87
N THR A 420 -16.49 -14.39 2.16
CA THR A 420 -16.96 -14.70 3.53
C THR A 420 -16.17 -15.85 4.17
N THR A 421 -15.72 -16.81 3.34
CA THR A 421 -14.90 -17.97 3.71
C THR A 421 -13.39 -17.70 3.69
N GLY A 422 -12.99 -16.43 3.52
CA GLY A 422 -11.60 -16.00 3.49
C GLY A 422 -11.03 -16.00 2.08
N ARG A 423 -10.28 -14.94 1.78
CA ARG A 423 -9.45 -14.86 0.57
C ARG A 423 -8.28 -15.85 0.65
N VAL A 424 -7.80 -16.26 -0.52
CA VAL A 424 -6.65 -17.16 -0.64
C VAL A 424 -5.40 -16.55 0.02
N GLY A 425 -4.66 -17.38 0.75
CA GLY A 425 -3.36 -17.03 1.33
C GLY A 425 -3.40 -16.78 2.84
N ASP A 426 -4.11 -15.76 3.28
CA ASP A 426 -4.18 -15.37 4.70
C ASP A 426 -5.56 -15.58 5.34
N GLY A 427 -6.59 -15.86 4.56
CA GLY A 427 -7.94 -16.12 5.06
C GLY A 427 -8.70 -14.86 5.50
N GLU A 428 -8.23 -13.66 5.16
CA GLU A 428 -8.95 -12.41 5.46
C GLU A 428 -10.37 -12.46 4.85
N ASN A 429 -11.40 -12.17 5.66
CA ASN A 429 -12.81 -12.29 5.30
C ASN A 429 -13.65 -11.08 5.77
N TYR A 430 -13.15 -9.88 5.52
CA TYR A 430 -13.65 -8.62 6.08
C TYR A 430 -14.83 -8.01 5.28
N GLN A 431 -15.73 -7.34 6.00
CA GLN A 431 -16.82 -6.49 5.49
C GLN A 431 -16.33 -5.04 5.26
N LEU A 432 -15.46 -4.84 4.28
CA LEU A 432 -14.78 -3.57 4.02
C LEU A 432 -15.03 -3.01 2.61
N GLY A 433 -15.89 -3.63 1.81
CA GLY A 433 -16.20 -3.20 0.46
C GLY A 433 -17.11 -1.98 0.38
N PHE A 434 -16.97 -1.24 -0.71
CA PHE A 434 -18.03 -0.34 -1.18
C PHE A 434 -19.20 -1.10 -1.79
N ILE A 435 -18.91 -2.30 -2.31
CA ILE A 435 -19.89 -3.27 -2.82
C ILE A 435 -19.67 -4.63 -2.19
N ASP A 436 -20.76 -5.38 -2.04
CA ASP A 436 -20.73 -6.77 -1.57
C ASP A 436 -20.30 -7.75 -2.69
N ILE A 437 -20.18 -9.03 -2.33
CA ILE A 437 -19.84 -10.13 -3.25
C ILE A 437 -20.82 -10.30 -4.42
N CYS A 438 -22.05 -9.80 -4.28
CA CYS A 438 -23.10 -9.82 -5.29
C CYS A 438 -23.11 -8.55 -6.16
N ASP A 439 -22.05 -7.74 -6.11
CA ASP A 439 -21.92 -6.48 -6.84
C ASP A 439 -23.01 -5.46 -6.48
N ARG A 440 -23.44 -5.45 -5.20
CA ARG A 440 -24.44 -4.51 -4.68
C ARG A 440 -23.76 -3.44 -3.83
N PRO A 441 -23.98 -2.15 -4.12
CA PRO A 441 -23.42 -1.06 -3.31
C PRO A 441 -24.03 -0.98 -1.91
N TYR A 442 -23.17 -0.65 -0.95
CA TYR A 442 -23.58 -0.22 0.39
C TYR A 442 -24.03 1.23 0.34
N GLU A 443 -25.33 1.45 0.11
CA GLU A 443 -25.91 2.77 -0.15
C GLU A 443 -25.51 3.83 0.88
N GLU A 444 -25.44 3.47 2.16
CA GLU A 444 -25.02 4.37 3.24
C GLU A 444 -23.59 4.89 3.01
N THR A 445 -22.68 3.99 2.65
CA THR A 445 -21.26 4.34 2.39
C THR A 445 -21.11 5.11 1.07
N ILE A 446 -21.89 4.75 0.05
CA ILE A 446 -21.88 5.47 -1.23
C ILE A 446 -22.37 6.91 -1.07
N GLN A 447 -23.43 7.13 -0.29
CA GLN A 447 -23.93 8.48 0.01
C GLN A 447 -22.88 9.31 0.76
N ALA A 448 -22.22 8.73 1.77
CA ALA A 448 -21.13 9.38 2.49
C ALA A 448 -19.92 9.71 1.58
N CYS A 449 -19.54 8.77 0.71
CA CYS A 449 -18.46 9.01 -0.26
C CYS A 449 -18.81 10.15 -1.21
N ARG A 450 -20.05 10.20 -1.69
CA ARG A 450 -20.54 11.25 -2.59
C ARG A 450 -20.56 12.61 -1.91
N GLU A 451 -21.07 12.69 -0.68
CA GLU A 451 -21.08 13.91 0.13
C GLU A 451 -19.68 14.52 0.26
N ILE A 452 -18.70 13.69 0.61
CA ILE A 452 -17.30 14.10 0.72
C ILE A 452 -16.73 14.48 -0.64
N GLY A 453 -16.79 13.58 -1.62
CA GLY A 453 -16.10 13.75 -2.90
C GLY A 453 -16.57 14.98 -3.68
N TYR A 454 -17.85 15.33 -3.57
CA TYR A 454 -18.43 16.48 -4.28
C TYR A 454 -18.00 17.83 -3.71
N GLY A 455 -17.55 17.89 -2.44
CA GLY A 455 -17.15 19.12 -1.76
C GLY A 455 -15.76 19.09 -1.12
N MET A 456 -14.95 18.06 -1.39
CA MET A 456 -13.67 17.85 -0.69
C MET A 456 -12.69 18.99 -0.91
N TYR A 457 -12.68 19.58 -2.11
CA TYR A 457 -11.79 20.66 -2.47
C TYR A 457 -12.14 21.94 -1.72
N GLU A 458 -13.41 22.36 -1.81
CA GLU A 458 -13.95 23.51 -1.10
C GLU A 458 -13.79 23.35 0.43
N TYR A 459 -14.07 22.16 0.95
CA TYR A 459 -13.91 21.85 2.37
C TYR A 459 -12.45 22.01 2.80
N ARG A 460 -11.50 21.40 2.08
CA ARG A 460 -10.08 21.48 2.44
C ARG A 460 -9.54 22.90 2.33
N PHE A 461 -9.96 23.63 1.31
CA PHE A 461 -9.55 25.01 1.08
C PHE A 461 -10.08 25.97 2.17
N ALA A 462 -11.32 25.78 2.63
CA ALA A 462 -11.94 26.65 3.63
C ALA A 462 -11.51 26.41 5.09
N ASN A 463 -10.98 25.23 5.42
CA ASN A 463 -10.68 24.84 6.80
C ASN A 463 -9.18 24.83 7.07
N HIS A 464 -8.58 25.95 7.46
CA HIS A 464 -7.13 26.03 7.76
C HIS A 464 -6.71 25.27 9.02
#